data_AF-A0A4Q3A9P4-F1
#
_entry.id   AF-A0A4Q3A9P4-F1
#
_cell.length_a   1.000
_cell.length_b   1.000
_cell.length_c   1.000
_cell.angle_alpha   90.00
_cell.angle_beta   90.00
_cell.angle_gamma   90.00
#
_symmetry.space_group_name_H-M   'P 1'
#
loop_
_entity.id
_entity.type
_entity.pdbx_description
1 polymer ?
#
loop_
_entity_poly.entity_id
_entity_poly.type
_entity_poly.pdbx_seq_one_letter_code
_entity_poly.pdbx_strand_id
1 'polypeptide(L)'
;MATSAAGDTQMRRTIDLGKIAYNRTGRKANRVTIEVELNVGRLSICGNIWNQRETDCVSCGQNIDEIGRLFPNNQMVQRIVAIWDQYHLNDMQAGSPAQRAHLNGLGEQRPTGYNETLAELTRVGLQPDASYLYNGKPYAYGSAWLREEIPEEIIAEIEAWFE
;
A
#
# COMPACT_ATOMS: atom_id res chain seq x y z
N MET A 1 8.90 -23.12 -29.48
CA MET A 1 9.18 -21.97 -28.61
C MET A 1 7.86 -21.25 -28.41
N ALA A 2 7.18 -21.52 -27.29
CA ALA A 2 5.91 -20.87 -26.96
C ALA A 2 6.24 -19.61 -26.17
N THR A 3 6.08 -18.45 -26.80
CA THR A 3 5.93 -17.17 -26.11
C THR A 3 4.62 -17.22 -25.34
N SER A 4 4.66 -17.41 -24.02
CA SER A 4 3.49 -17.12 -23.19
C SER A 4 3.30 -15.62 -23.18
N ALA A 5 2.23 -15.14 -23.80
CA ALA A 5 1.73 -13.81 -23.54
C ALA A 5 1.51 -13.71 -22.02
N ALA A 6 2.15 -12.74 -21.38
CA ALA A 6 1.81 -12.35 -20.02
C ALA A 6 0.32 -11.98 -20.05
N GLY A 7 -0.53 -12.89 -19.58
CA GLY A 7 -1.94 -12.59 -19.40
C GLY A 7 -2.03 -11.43 -18.41
N ASP A 8 -2.90 -10.48 -18.71
CA ASP A 8 -3.33 -9.45 -17.75
C ASP A 8 -3.96 -10.16 -16.55
N THR A 9 -3.13 -10.56 -15.58
CA THR A 9 -3.59 -11.21 -14.37
C THR A 9 -4.25 -10.14 -13.51
N GLN A 10 -5.58 -10.08 -13.58
CA GLN A 10 -6.43 -9.38 -12.62
C GLN A 10 -6.97 -10.41 -11.63
N MET A 11 -6.51 -10.32 -10.39
CA MET A 11 -6.92 -11.20 -9.29
C MET A 11 -7.53 -10.36 -8.18
N ARG A 12 -8.68 -10.81 -7.67
CA ARG A 12 -9.34 -10.20 -6.51
C ARG A 12 -9.83 -11.26 -5.54
N ARG A 13 -9.56 -11.08 -4.25
CA ARG A 13 -10.02 -11.95 -3.17
C ARG A 13 -10.35 -11.15 -1.94
N THR A 14 -11.36 -11.62 -1.23
CA THR A 14 -11.70 -11.16 0.11
C THR A 14 -11.27 -12.21 1.11
N ILE A 15 -10.34 -11.86 1.99
CA ILE A 15 -9.90 -12.66 3.12
C ILE A 15 -10.81 -12.31 4.31
N ASP A 16 -11.55 -13.29 4.81
CA ASP A 16 -12.42 -13.13 5.98
C ASP A 16 -11.66 -13.49 7.26
N LEU A 17 -11.52 -12.54 8.17
CA LEU A 17 -10.83 -12.71 9.45
C LEU A 17 -11.79 -13.04 10.60
N GLY A 18 -13.08 -13.24 10.29
CA GLY A 18 -14.13 -13.53 11.24
C GLY A 18 -14.64 -12.29 11.98
N LYS A 19 -15.19 -12.50 13.18
CA LYS A 19 -15.82 -11.43 13.97
C LYS A 19 -15.01 -11.04 15.19
N ILE A 20 -14.91 -9.74 15.44
CA ILE A 20 -14.25 -9.14 16.60
C ILE A 20 -15.24 -8.36 17.47
N ALA A 21 -14.85 -8.08 18.71
CA ALA A 21 -15.61 -7.25 19.64
C ALA A 21 -15.18 -5.79 19.55
N TYR A 22 -15.48 -5.13 18.42
CA TYR A 22 -15.00 -3.78 18.14
C TYR A 22 -15.70 -2.71 19.01
N ASN A 23 -17.01 -2.84 19.21
CA ASN A 23 -17.82 -1.85 19.93
C ASN A 23 -17.62 -1.85 21.47
N ARG A 24 -16.56 -2.47 22.00
CA ARG A 24 -16.25 -2.58 23.44
C ARG A 24 -17.35 -3.20 24.31
N THR A 25 -18.34 -3.84 23.69
CA THR A 25 -19.43 -4.56 24.37
C THR A 25 -19.03 -5.98 24.81
N GLY A 26 -17.80 -6.42 24.49
CA GLY A 26 -17.31 -7.77 24.71
C GLY A 26 -17.86 -8.83 23.74
N ARG A 27 -18.90 -8.51 22.94
CA ARG A 27 -19.48 -9.43 21.96
C ARG A 27 -18.77 -9.34 20.62
N LYS A 28 -18.27 -10.48 20.11
CA LYS A 28 -17.74 -10.60 18.74
C LYS A 28 -18.87 -10.46 17.72
N ALA A 29 -19.06 -9.26 17.18
CA ALA A 29 -20.19 -8.92 16.33
C ALA A 29 -19.76 -8.26 15.01
N ASN A 30 -18.60 -7.61 14.99
CA ASN A 30 -18.10 -6.86 13.85
C ASN A 30 -17.26 -7.77 12.97
N ARG A 31 -17.72 -8.04 11.75
CA ARG A 31 -16.97 -8.83 10.77
C ARG A 31 -15.79 -8.02 10.24
N VAL A 32 -14.64 -8.66 10.06
CA VAL A 32 -13.45 -8.03 9.48
C VAL A 32 -13.08 -8.77 8.21
N THR A 33 -12.94 -8.02 7.11
CA THR A 33 -12.52 -8.55 5.81
C THR A 33 -11.41 -7.70 5.23
N ILE A 34 -10.44 -8.33 4.57
CA ILE A 34 -9.41 -7.66 3.77
C ILE A 34 -9.67 -8.00 2.31
N GLU A 35 -9.85 -7.00 1.48
CA GLU A 35 -9.91 -7.14 0.03
C GLU A 35 -8.51 -6.90 -0.55
N VAL A 36 -8.02 -7.86 -1.31
CA VAL A 36 -6.73 -7.78 -2.03
C VAL A 36 -7.01 -7.84 -3.52
N GLU A 37 -6.48 -6.90 -4.27
CA GLU A 37 -6.52 -6.83 -5.73
C GLU A 37 -5.10 -6.68 -6.28
N LEU A 38 -4.71 -7.58 -7.18
CA LEU A 38 -3.47 -7.50 -7.95
C LEU A 38 -3.83 -7.39 -9.42
N ASN A 39 -3.39 -6.32 -10.08
CA ASN A 39 -3.71 -6.04 -11.47
C ASN A 39 -2.46 -5.56 -12.22
N VAL A 40 -1.90 -6.40 -13.09
CA VAL A 40 -0.69 -6.09 -13.88
C VAL A 40 0.43 -5.53 -12.99
N GLY A 41 0.69 -6.18 -11.84
CA GLY A 41 1.71 -5.75 -10.85
C GLY A 41 1.38 -4.50 -10.03
N ARG A 42 0.15 -3.97 -10.14
CA ARG A 42 -0.40 -2.95 -9.22
C ARG A 42 -1.14 -3.65 -8.09
N LEU A 43 -0.77 -3.36 -6.85
CA LEU A 43 -1.41 -3.91 -5.66
C LEU A 43 -2.35 -2.88 -5.01
N SER A 44 -3.59 -3.29 -4.77
CA SER A 44 -4.56 -2.55 -3.96
C SER A 44 -5.07 -3.45 -2.84
N ILE A 45 -5.08 -2.93 -1.62
CA ILE A 45 -5.54 -3.64 -0.42
C ILE A 45 -6.46 -2.69 0.33
N CYS A 46 -7.63 -3.19 0.73
CA CYS A 46 -8.62 -2.43 1.46
C CYS A 46 -9.12 -3.27 2.63
N GLY A 47 -9.13 -2.68 3.81
CA GLY A 47 -9.68 -3.31 5.00
C GLY A 47 -11.10 -2.83 5.25
N ASN A 48 -11.94 -3.71 5.76
CA ASN A 48 -13.31 -3.40 6.12
C ASN A 48 -13.63 -4.02 7.49
N ILE A 49 -13.99 -3.16 8.45
CA ILE A 49 -14.56 -3.55 9.73
C ILE A 49 -16.03 -3.17 9.68
N TRP A 50 -16.89 -4.18 9.64
CA TRP A 50 -18.33 -4.00 9.48
C TRP A 50 -19.02 -3.72 10.82
N ASN A 51 -20.12 -2.99 10.78
CA ASN A 51 -21.05 -2.94 11.90
C ASN A 51 -21.68 -4.33 12.16
N GLN A 52 -22.38 -4.50 13.28
CA GLN A 52 -22.99 -5.80 13.63
C GLN A 52 -23.98 -6.35 12.58
N ARG A 53 -24.62 -5.48 11.81
CA ARG A 53 -25.61 -5.84 10.79
C ARG A 53 -24.99 -6.05 9.40
N GLU A 54 -23.69 -5.79 9.25
CA GLU A 54 -22.96 -5.85 7.98
C GLU A 54 -23.57 -4.95 6.90
N THR A 55 -24.21 -3.85 7.30
CA THR A 55 -24.82 -2.87 6.36
C THR A 55 -23.92 -1.69 6.06
N ASP A 56 -22.91 -1.46 6.92
CA ASP A 56 -22.00 -0.33 6.83
C ASP A 56 -20.68 -0.67 7.49
N CYS A 57 -19.61 -0.03 7.04
CA CYS A 57 -18.28 -0.15 7.62
C CYS A 57 -18.08 0.90 8.70
N VAL A 58 -17.69 0.46 9.90
CA VAL A 58 -17.29 1.37 11.00
C VAL A 58 -15.86 1.86 10.83
N SER A 59 -15.04 1.13 10.06
CA SER A 59 -13.70 1.52 9.63
C SER A 59 -13.40 0.81 8.31
N CYS A 60 -13.02 1.57 7.29
CA CYS A 60 -12.76 1.04 5.95
C CYS A 60 -11.68 1.84 5.19
N GLY A 61 -11.10 1.23 4.17
CA GLY A 61 -10.06 1.84 3.33
C GLY A 61 -8.65 1.50 3.80
N GLN A 62 -7.79 2.51 3.92
CA GLN A 62 -6.40 2.39 4.40
C GLN A 62 -6.32 2.30 5.93
N ASN A 63 -7.07 1.39 6.55
CA ASN A 63 -7.11 1.17 8.00
C ASN A 63 -6.11 0.10 8.47
N ILE A 64 -4.96 0.02 7.80
CA ILE A 64 -3.90 -0.96 8.02
C ILE A 64 -3.45 -1.05 9.49
N ASP A 65 -3.19 0.09 10.13
CA ASP A 65 -2.76 0.15 11.54
C ASP A 65 -3.80 -0.40 12.50
N GLU A 66 -5.09 -0.23 12.18
CA GLU A 66 -6.18 -0.73 13.00
C GLU A 66 -6.31 -2.25 12.86
N ILE A 67 -6.26 -2.77 11.64
CA ILE A 67 -6.27 -4.22 11.39
C ILE A 67 -5.07 -4.91 12.05
N GLY A 68 -3.86 -4.34 11.91
CA GLY A 68 -2.66 -4.85 12.54
C GLY A 68 -2.79 -4.94 14.07
N ARG A 69 -3.36 -3.90 14.70
CA ARG A 69 -3.61 -3.88 16.16
C ARG A 69 -4.69 -4.86 16.63
N LEU A 70 -5.69 -5.15 15.79
CA LEU A 70 -6.78 -6.07 16.12
C LEU A 70 -6.38 -7.54 16.03
N PHE A 71 -5.36 -7.86 15.23
CA PHE A 71 -4.87 -9.21 15.01
C PHE A 71 -3.35 -9.35 15.24
N PRO A 72 -2.81 -8.96 16.42
CA PRO A 72 -1.37 -8.87 16.64
C PRO A 72 -0.66 -10.22 16.56
N ASN A 73 -1.35 -11.31 16.91
CA ASN A 73 -0.79 -12.67 16.94
C ASN A 73 -1.08 -13.48 15.67
N ASN A 74 -1.82 -12.92 14.70
CA ASN A 74 -2.12 -13.61 13.45
C ASN A 74 -1.01 -13.33 12.43
N GLN A 75 -0.11 -14.31 12.25
CA GLN A 75 1.06 -14.18 11.37
C GLN A 75 0.69 -13.82 9.93
N MET A 76 -0.39 -14.41 9.39
CA MET A 76 -0.88 -14.08 8.04
C MET A 76 -1.30 -12.61 7.95
N VAL A 77 -2.04 -12.11 8.94
CA VAL A 77 -2.48 -10.70 8.96
C VAL A 77 -1.29 -9.76 9.10
N GLN A 78 -0.33 -10.08 9.98
CA GLN A 78 0.88 -9.25 10.12
C GLN A 78 1.71 -9.23 8.82
N ARG A 79 1.75 -10.34 8.08
CA ARG A 79 2.42 -10.39 6.78
C ARG A 79 1.69 -9.54 5.72
N ILE A 80 0.36 -9.63 5.65
CA ILE A 80 -0.45 -8.78 4.78
C ILE A 80 -0.25 -7.30 5.11
N VAL A 81 -0.22 -6.94 6.39
CA VAL A 81 0.05 -5.56 6.84
C VAL A 81 1.43 -5.09 6.36
N ALA A 82 2.48 -5.90 6.53
CA ALA A 82 3.81 -5.51 6.04
C ALA A 82 3.84 -5.26 4.51
N ILE A 83 3.18 -6.13 3.74
CA ILE A 83 3.09 -5.98 2.27
C ILE A 83 2.22 -4.77 1.90
N TRP A 84 1.11 -4.55 2.62
CA TRP A 84 0.23 -3.41 2.42
C TRP A 84 0.99 -2.10 2.63
N ASP A 85 1.66 -1.93 3.77
CA ASP A 85 2.41 -0.71 4.10
C ASP A 85 3.42 -0.34 3.01
N GLN A 86 4.10 -1.36 2.45
CA GLN A 86 5.16 -1.16 1.48
C GLN A 86 4.67 -0.99 0.04
N TYR A 87 3.67 -1.77 -0.40
CA TYR A 87 3.36 -1.92 -1.83
C TYR A 87 1.93 -1.54 -2.20
N HIS A 88 1.08 -1.15 -1.25
CA HIS A 88 -0.26 -0.67 -1.58
C HIS A 88 -0.21 0.60 -2.43
N LEU A 89 -0.90 0.57 -3.56
CA LEU A 89 -0.89 1.63 -4.57
C LEU A 89 0.55 1.97 -4.96
N ASN A 90 1.36 0.94 -5.23
CA ASN A 90 2.74 1.07 -5.67
C ASN A 90 2.90 1.92 -6.94
N ASP A 91 1.83 2.21 -7.68
CA ASP A 91 1.76 3.12 -8.82
C ASP A 91 1.47 4.59 -8.45
N MET A 92 1.37 4.93 -7.16
CA MET A 92 1.05 6.27 -6.64
C MET A 92 2.22 6.93 -5.89
N GLN A 93 3.45 6.75 -6.38
CA GLN A 93 4.64 7.34 -5.75
C GLN A 93 4.90 8.76 -6.26
N ALA A 94 4.85 9.76 -5.38
CA ALA A 94 5.05 11.18 -5.74
C ALA A 94 6.52 11.58 -5.97
N GLY A 95 7.47 10.69 -5.64
CA GLY A 95 8.89 10.99 -5.62
C GLY A 95 9.70 9.85 -6.22
N SER A 96 10.85 10.17 -6.83
CA SER A 96 11.86 9.18 -7.19
C SER A 96 12.35 8.40 -5.96
N PRO A 97 13.02 7.25 -6.13
CA PRO A 97 13.59 6.51 -5.00
C PRO A 97 14.50 7.36 -4.10
N ALA A 98 15.36 8.21 -4.68
CA ALA A 98 16.24 9.09 -3.92
C ALA A 98 15.47 10.18 -3.15
N GLN A 99 14.46 10.80 -3.78
CA GLN A 99 13.60 11.79 -3.12
C GLN A 99 12.85 11.17 -1.94
N ARG A 100 12.23 10.00 -2.13
CA ARG A 100 11.49 9.29 -1.06
C ARG A 100 12.42 8.85 0.06
N ALA A 101 13.59 8.29 -0.27
CA ALA A 101 14.58 7.88 0.73
C ALA A 101 15.04 9.07 1.58
N HIS A 102 15.31 10.23 0.95
CA HIS A 102 15.65 11.45 1.67
C HIS A 102 14.53 11.90 2.61
N LEU A 103 13.30 12.03 2.09
CA LEU A 103 12.15 12.49 2.88
C LEU A 103 11.80 11.55 4.04
N ASN A 104 11.90 10.24 3.82
CA ASN A 104 11.69 9.24 4.86
C ASN A 104 12.79 9.33 5.94
N GLY A 105 14.03 9.63 5.55
CA GLY A 105 15.16 9.82 6.47
C GLY A 105 15.03 11.02 7.41
N LEU A 106 14.14 11.98 7.13
CA LEU A 106 13.90 13.14 7.98
C LEU A 106 13.06 12.83 9.23
N GLY A 107 12.36 11.68 9.26
CA GLY A 107 11.51 11.29 10.39
C GLY A 107 10.50 12.39 10.76
N GLU A 108 10.49 12.81 12.02
CA GLU A 108 9.59 13.86 12.53
C GLU A 108 9.79 15.24 11.88
N GLN A 109 10.96 15.49 11.27
CA GLN A 109 11.26 16.75 10.59
C GLN A 109 10.76 16.77 9.13
N ARG A 110 10.10 15.69 8.69
CA ARG A 110 9.61 15.58 7.32
C ARG A 110 8.61 16.70 7.01
N PRO A 111 8.81 17.44 5.91
CA PRO A 111 7.84 18.43 5.45
C PRO A 111 6.46 17.82 5.24
N THR A 112 5.42 18.54 5.64
CA THR A 112 4.03 18.09 5.46
C THR A 112 3.35 18.78 4.28
N GLY A 113 3.80 19.99 3.93
CA GLY A 113 3.32 20.73 2.77
C GLY A 113 4.08 20.41 1.48
N TYR A 114 3.40 20.52 0.34
CA TYR A 114 4.01 20.38 -0.99
C TYR A 114 5.15 21.39 -1.21
N ASN A 115 4.92 22.68 -0.89
CA ASN A 115 5.93 23.73 -1.08
C ASN A 115 7.16 23.54 -0.18
N GLU A 116 6.94 23.11 1.07
CA GLU A 116 8.02 22.80 2.01
C GLU A 116 8.84 21.59 1.52
N THR A 117 8.15 20.57 1.00
CA THR A 117 8.79 19.39 0.39
C THR A 117 9.67 19.80 -0.80
N LEU A 118 9.17 20.68 -1.68
CA LEU A 118 9.96 21.19 -2.80
C LEU A 118 11.17 22.00 -2.34
N ALA A 119 11.02 22.86 -1.33
CA ALA A 119 12.11 23.63 -0.78
C ALA A 119 13.21 22.72 -0.19
N GLU A 120 12.80 21.68 0.55
CA GLU A 120 13.73 20.70 1.13
C GLU A 120 14.46 19.89 0.06
N LEU A 121 13.75 19.35 -0.94
CA LEU A 121 14.37 18.61 -2.03
C LEU A 121 15.30 19.50 -2.88
N THR A 122 14.93 20.77 -3.09
CA THR A 122 15.81 21.75 -3.77
C THR A 122 17.08 22.00 -2.97
N ARG A 123 16.97 22.14 -1.64
CA ARG A 123 18.10 22.37 -0.73
C ARG A 123 19.16 21.26 -0.81
N VAL A 124 18.71 20.00 -0.99
CA VAL A 124 19.61 18.83 -1.13
C VAL A 124 19.92 18.46 -2.58
N GLY A 125 19.49 19.25 -3.56
CA GLY A 125 19.77 19.01 -4.98
C GLY A 125 19.00 17.85 -5.61
N LEU A 126 17.87 17.44 -5.03
CA LEU A 126 16.99 16.38 -5.52
C LEU A 126 15.74 16.92 -6.24
N GLN A 127 15.69 18.21 -6.59
CA GLN A 127 14.59 18.79 -7.34
C GLN A 127 15.10 19.64 -8.52
N PRO A 128 15.11 19.11 -9.76
CA PRO A 128 14.77 17.72 -10.13
C PRO A 128 15.85 16.72 -9.73
N ASP A 129 15.48 15.44 -9.58
CA ASP A 129 16.42 14.35 -9.38
C ASP A 129 17.11 14.00 -10.71
N ALA A 130 18.37 14.44 -10.85
CA ALA A 130 19.18 14.18 -12.04
C ALA A 130 19.53 12.70 -12.26
N SER A 131 19.46 11.88 -11.21
CA SER A 131 19.78 10.45 -11.27
C SER A 131 18.61 9.58 -11.72
N TYR A 132 17.39 10.14 -11.72
CA TYR A 132 16.17 9.42 -12.08
C TYR A 132 15.49 10.07 -13.28
N LEU A 133 15.48 9.35 -14.41
CA LEU A 133 14.82 9.80 -15.63
C LEU A 133 13.39 9.28 -15.72
N TYR A 134 12.45 10.20 -15.90
CA TYR A 134 11.07 9.90 -16.24
C TYR A 134 10.72 10.56 -17.58
N ASN A 135 10.23 9.78 -18.54
CA ASN A 135 9.98 10.24 -19.91
C ASN A 135 11.18 10.99 -20.54
N GLY A 136 12.39 10.48 -20.29
CA GLY A 136 13.64 11.04 -20.84
C GLY A 136 14.13 12.34 -20.18
N LYS A 137 13.52 12.77 -19.07
CA LYS A 137 13.92 13.98 -18.33
C LYS A 137 14.16 13.68 -16.85
N PRO A 138 15.08 14.39 -16.18
CA PRO A 138 15.19 14.36 -14.72
C PRO A 138 13.84 14.57 -14.05
N TYR A 139 13.49 13.68 -13.11
CA TYR A 139 12.17 13.71 -12.50
C TYR A 139 12.03 14.84 -11.48
N ALA A 140 10.97 15.63 -11.63
CA ALA A 140 10.57 16.62 -10.66
C ALA A 140 9.52 16.01 -9.71
N TYR A 141 9.72 16.16 -8.41
CA TYR A 141 8.79 15.70 -7.38
C TYR A 141 7.36 16.18 -7.68
N GLY A 142 6.41 15.24 -7.64
CA GLY A 142 4.99 15.51 -7.89
C GLY A 142 4.62 15.76 -9.35
N SER A 143 5.56 15.65 -10.30
CA SER A 143 5.27 15.86 -11.74
C SER A 143 4.48 14.73 -12.40
N ALA A 144 4.52 13.53 -11.82
CA ALA A 144 3.73 12.37 -12.20
C ALA A 144 3.68 11.37 -11.04
N TRP A 145 2.70 10.47 -11.04
CA TRP A 145 2.72 9.30 -10.17
C TRP A 145 3.66 8.24 -10.75
N LEU A 146 4.67 7.85 -9.97
CA LEU A 146 5.63 6.83 -10.33
C LEU A 146 5.18 5.46 -9.82
N ARG A 147 5.54 4.43 -10.59
CA ARG A 147 5.37 3.04 -10.20
C ARG A 147 6.66 2.46 -9.63
N GLU A 148 6.53 1.84 -8.48
CA GLU A 148 7.53 0.97 -7.89
C GLU A 148 7.16 -0.48 -8.19
N GLU A 149 8.07 -1.23 -8.80
CA GLU A 149 7.82 -2.64 -9.09
C GLU A 149 7.83 -3.46 -7.79
N ILE A 150 6.84 -4.35 -7.69
CA ILE A 150 6.75 -5.31 -6.59
C ILE A 150 7.70 -6.47 -6.93
N PRO A 151 8.59 -6.91 -6.02
CA PRO A 151 9.46 -8.05 -6.27
C PRO A 151 8.67 -9.32 -6.64
N GLU A 152 9.20 -10.13 -7.55
CA GLU A 152 8.52 -11.32 -8.08
C GLU A 152 8.14 -12.32 -6.99
N GLU A 153 8.97 -12.46 -5.95
CA GLU A 153 8.70 -13.31 -4.80
C GLU A 153 7.49 -12.83 -3.97
N ILE A 154 7.28 -11.51 -3.89
CA ILE A 154 6.12 -10.93 -3.21
C ILE A 154 4.87 -11.07 -4.06
N ILE A 155 5.00 -10.91 -5.38
CA ILE A 155 3.90 -11.19 -6.33
C ILE A 155 3.44 -12.64 -6.18
N ALA A 156 4.36 -13.61 -6.22
CA ALA A 156 4.04 -15.02 -6.08
C ALA A 156 3.38 -15.34 -4.72
N GLU A 157 3.83 -14.69 -3.64
CA GLU A 157 3.20 -14.81 -2.31
C GLU A 157 1.75 -14.30 -2.33
N ILE A 158 1.50 -13.14 -2.94
CA ILE A 158 0.15 -12.56 -3.08
C ILE A 158 -0.73 -13.45 -3.97
N GLU A 159 -0.18 -13.98 -5.07
CA GLU A 159 -0.88 -14.91 -5.98
C GLU A 159 -1.33 -16.18 -5.25
N ALA A 160 -0.50 -16.72 -4.37
CA ALA A 160 -0.85 -17.88 -3.54
C ALA A 160 -1.99 -17.59 -2.56
N TRP A 161 -2.28 -16.32 -2.24
CA TRP A 161 -3.46 -15.99 -1.45
C TRP A 161 -4.75 -16.21 -2.24
N PHE A 162 -4.76 -16.36 -3.56
CA PHE A 162 -5.98 -16.55 -4.38
C PHE A 162 -6.36 -18.01 -4.62
N GLU A 163 -5.53 -18.96 -4.18
CA GLU A 163 -5.78 -20.41 -4.23
C GLU A 163 -6.63 -20.92 -3.05
#